data_AF-A0A5A5TFU6-F1
#
_entry.id   AF-A0A5A5TFU6-F1
#
_cell.length_a   1.000
_cell.length_b   1.000
_cell.length_c   1.000
_cell.angle_alpha   90.00
_cell.angle_beta   90.00
_cell.angle_gamma   90.00
#
_symmetry.space_group_name_H-M   'P 1'
#
loop_
_entity.id
_entity.type
_entity.pdbx_description
1 polymer ?
#
loop_
_entity_poly.entity_id
_entity_poly.type
_entity_poly.pdbx_seq_one_letter_code
_entity_poly.pdbx_strand_id
1 'polypeptide(L)'
;MRNAGLGMGIFLGFYCLFGIVAILATVFWIWMLIDCIKNEPSDSNDKIVWIIIIVFTHVIGAIIYYFMRRRPRSRLPQNYNQPPLTSR
;
A
#
# COMPACT_ATOMS: atom_id res chain seq x y z
N MET A 1 14.09 -45.40 -10.26
CA MET A 1 13.11 -44.80 -11.21
C MET A 1 11.79 -44.32 -10.56
N ARG A 2 11.43 -44.71 -9.32
CA ARG A 2 10.15 -44.33 -8.67
C ARG A 2 10.08 -42.90 -8.10
N ASN A 3 11.22 -42.24 -7.89
CA ASN A 3 11.29 -40.99 -7.12
C ASN A 3 11.18 -39.72 -8.00
N ALA A 4 11.32 -39.88 -9.32
CA ALA A 4 11.32 -38.76 -10.27
C ALA A 4 9.93 -38.10 -10.41
N GLY A 5 8.84 -38.87 -10.27
CA GLY A 5 7.47 -38.34 -10.32
C GLY A 5 7.08 -37.51 -9.09
N LEU A 6 7.62 -37.84 -7.91
CA LEU A 6 7.37 -37.11 -6.66
C LEU A 6 8.00 -35.72 -6.68
N GLY A 7 9.25 -35.61 -7.15
CA GLY A 7 9.93 -34.32 -7.29
C GLY A 7 9.18 -33.39 -8.26
N MET A 8 8.82 -33.90 -9.45
CA MET A 8 8.10 -33.14 -10.48
C MET A 8 6.76 -32.57 -9.96
N GLY A 9 5.97 -33.38 -9.25
CA GLY A 9 4.69 -32.93 -8.69
C GLY A 9 4.85 -31.83 -7.64
N ILE A 10 5.87 -31.92 -6.77
CA ILE A 10 6.17 -30.91 -5.77
C ILE A 10 6.60 -29.59 -6.43
N PHE A 11 7.49 -29.65 -7.43
CA PHE A 11 7.92 -28.46 -8.17
C PHE A 11 6.76 -27.75 -8.88
N LEU A 12 5.88 -28.50 -9.54
CA LEU A 12 4.70 -27.94 -10.21
C LEU A 12 3.71 -27.35 -9.19
N GLY A 13 3.53 -28.00 -8.04
CA GLY A 13 2.70 -27.48 -6.96
C GLY A 13 3.21 -26.14 -6.42
N PHE A 14 4.52 -26.04 -6.12
CA PHE A 14 5.13 -24.78 -5.68
C PHE A 14 5.06 -23.69 -6.75
N TYR A 15 5.24 -24.04 -8.03
CA TYR A 15 5.14 -23.09 -9.14
C TYR A 15 3.73 -22.48 -9.24
N CYS A 16 2.69 -23.31 -9.19
CA CYS A 16 1.30 -22.84 -9.18
C CYS A 16 1.00 -21.97 -7.95
N LEU A 17 1.47 -22.38 -6.76
CA LEU A 17 1.29 -21.60 -5.53
C LEU A 17 1.94 -20.22 -5.63
N PHE A 18 3.21 -20.16 -6.08
CA PHE A 18 3.91 -18.90 -6.28
C PHE A 18 3.22 -18.01 -7.32
N GLY A 19 2.71 -18.59 -8.41
CA GLY A 19 1.96 -17.87 -9.43
C GLY A 19 0.70 -17.19 -8.85
N ILE A 20 -0.07 -17.93 -8.04
CA ILE A 20 -1.27 -17.39 -7.39
C ILE A 20 -0.90 -16.25 -6.44
N VAL A 21 0.13 -16.44 -5.61
CA VAL A 21 0.60 -15.41 -4.67
C VAL A 21 1.09 -14.17 -5.42
N ALA A 22 1.81 -14.32 -6.53
CA ALA A 22 2.27 -13.21 -7.34
C ALA A 22 1.12 -12.40 -7.96
N ILE A 23 0.07 -13.08 -8.43
CA ILE A 23 -1.14 -12.44 -8.96
C ILE A 23 -1.84 -11.65 -7.85
N LEU A 24 -2.07 -12.27 -6.69
CA LEU A 24 -2.71 -11.60 -5.55
C LEU A 24 -1.91 -10.39 -5.08
N ALA A 25 -0.59 -10.51 -4.99
CA ALA A 25 0.30 -9.42 -4.62
C ALA A 25 0.25 -8.27 -5.64
N THR A 26 0.16 -8.59 -6.93
CA THR A 26 0.03 -7.58 -8.00
C THR A 26 -1.32 -6.86 -7.92
N VAL A 27 -2.41 -7.60 -7.71
CA VAL A 27 -3.76 -7.02 -7.53
C VAL A 27 -3.78 -6.10 -6.30
N PHE A 28 -3.20 -6.54 -5.19
CA PHE A 28 -3.08 -5.74 -3.97
C PHE A 28 -2.26 -4.46 -4.21
N TRP A 29 -1.14 -4.56 -4.92
CA TRP A 29 -0.30 -3.41 -5.28
C TRP A 29 -1.06 -2.38 -6.12
N ILE A 30 -1.75 -2.82 -7.19
CA ILE A 30 -2.58 -1.93 -8.03
C ILE A 30 -3.68 -1.28 -7.19
N TRP A 31 -4.35 -2.07 -6.33
CA TRP A 31 -5.41 -1.55 -5.47
C TRP A 31 -4.90 -0.46 -4.53
N MET A 32 -3.71 -0.60 -3.94
CA MET A 32 -3.10 0.45 -3.12
C MET A 32 -2.71 1.70 -3.92
N LEU A 33 -2.29 1.53 -5.18
CA LEU A 33 -2.02 2.68 -6.05
C LEU A 33 -3.31 3.48 -6.33
N ILE A 34 -4.42 2.79 -6.62
CA ILE A 34 -5.73 3.41 -6.83
C ILE A 34 -6.20 4.12 -5.55
N ASP A 35 -6.04 3.47 -4.39
CA ASP A 35 -6.39 4.06 -3.10
C ASP A 35 -5.62 5.36 -2.83
N CYS A 36 -4.30 5.34 -3.07
CA CYS A 36 -3.44 6.52 -2.92
C CYS A 36 -3.87 7.66 -3.86
N ILE A 37 -4.16 7.36 -5.12
CA ILE A 37 -4.60 8.38 -6.09
C ILE A 37 -5.94 9.01 -5.71
N LYS A 38 -6.87 8.23 -5.14
CA LYS A 38 -8.23 8.69 -4.80
C LYS A 38 -8.31 9.39 -3.44
N ASN A 39 -7.54 8.94 -2.45
CA ASN A 39 -7.71 9.35 -1.05
C ASN A 39 -6.68 10.38 -0.58
N GLU A 40 -5.55 10.55 -1.29
CA GLU A 40 -4.53 11.54 -0.90
C GLU A 40 -4.85 12.93 -1.50
N PRO A 41 -4.78 14.01 -0.70
CA PRO A 41 -5.08 15.36 -1.17
C PRO A 41 -4.19 15.79 -2.34
N SER A 42 -4.80 16.38 -3.38
CA SER A 42 -4.09 16.91 -4.56
C SER A 42 -3.15 18.08 -4.23
N ASP A 43 -3.46 18.81 -3.14
CA ASP A 43 -2.79 20.07 -2.81
C ASP A 43 -1.51 19.85 -1.99
N SER A 44 -1.18 18.59 -1.72
CA SER A 44 0.01 18.20 -0.96
C SER A 44 0.97 17.38 -1.82
N ASN A 45 2.27 17.63 -1.66
CA ASN A 45 3.32 16.81 -2.27
C ASN A 45 3.30 15.35 -1.76
N ASP A 46 2.63 15.09 -0.63
CA ASP A 46 2.51 13.77 -0.02
C ASP A 46 1.91 12.75 -0.99
N LYS A 47 0.95 13.17 -1.84
CA LYS A 47 0.37 12.31 -2.88
C LYS A 47 1.42 11.78 -3.84
N ILE A 48 2.26 12.65 -4.35
CA ILE A 48 3.29 12.30 -5.34
C ILE A 48 4.35 11.41 -4.68
N VAL A 49 4.77 11.75 -3.46
CA VAL A 49 5.74 10.96 -2.69
C VAL A 49 5.22 9.54 -2.46
N TRP A 50 3.96 9.37 -2.06
CA TRP A 50 3.38 8.05 -1.86
C TRP A 50 3.26 7.23 -3.13
N ILE A 51 2.84 7.85 -4.25
CA ILE A 51 2.79 7.18 -5.55
C ILE A 51 4.19 6.67 -5.94
N ILE A 52 5.23 7.51 -5.80
CA ILE A 52 6.62 7.12 -6.11
C ILE A 52 7.06 5.94 -5.24
N ILE A 53 6.81 6.00 -3.92
CA ILE A 53 7.16 4.91 -3.00
C ILE A 53 6.47 3.61 -3.43
N ILE A 54 5.15 3.63 -3.65
CA ILE A 54 4.37 2.44 -4.02
C ILE A 54 4.86 1.87 -5.36
N VAL A 55 5.14 2.71 -6.35
CA VAL A 55 5.59 2.26 -7.69
C VAL A 55 6.99 1.65 -7.63
N PHE A 56 7.96 2.33 -7.01
CA PHE A 56 9.35 1.85 -7.00
C PHE A 56 9.56 0.63 -6.09
N THR A 57 8.84 0.55 -4.97
CA THR A 57 9.02 -0.54 -4.01
C THR A 57 7.97 -1.65 -4.15
N HIS A 58 7.05 -1.55 -5.12
CA HIS A 58 6.03 -2.53 -5.43
C HIS A 58 5.21 -2.93 -4.17
N VAL A 59 5.07 -4.23 -3.90
CA VAL A 59 4.29 -4.80 -2.81
C VAL A 59 4.75 -4.26 -1.46
N ILE A 60 6.05 -4.00 -1.29
CA ILE A 60 6.61 -3.46 -0.04
C ILE A 60 6.03 -2.06 0.21
N GLY A 61 6.03 -1.19 -0.81
CA GLY A 61 5.46 0.15 -0.72
C GLY A 61 3.95 0.14 -0.49
N ALA A 62 3.24 -0.77 -1.14
CA ALA A 62 1.81 -0.98 -0.92
C ALA A 62 1.49 -1.37 0.53
N ILE A 63 2.30 -2.26 1.13
CA ILE A 63 2.17 -2.64 2.54
C ILE A 63 2.45 -1.45 3.46
N ILE A 64 3.54 -0.71 3.22
CA ILE A 64 3.90 0.47 4.02
C ILE A 64 2.77 1.51 3.95
N TYR A 65 2.28 1.82 2.75
CA TYR A 65 1.17 2.75 2.54
C TYR A 65 -0.07 2.33 3.33
N TYR A 66 -0.46 1.05 3.24
CA TYR A 66 -1.61 0.52 3.96
C TYR A 66 -1.53 0.73 5.48
N PHE A 67 -0.38 0.42 6.08
CA PHE A 67 -0.19 0.58 7.53
C PHE A 67 -0.07 2.05 7.95
N MET A 68 0.61 2.88 7.15
CA MET A 68 0.83 4.29 7.50
C MET A 68 -0.42 5.14 7.27
N ARG A 69 -1.24 4.84 6.27
CA ARG A 69 -2.52 5.52 6.00
C ARG A 69 -3.57 5.23 7.07
N ARG A 70 -3.53 4.03 7.67
CA ARG A 70 -4.41 3.65 8.80
C ARG A 70 -4.18 4.46 10.08
N ARG A 71 -3.09 5.22 10.19
CA ARG A 71 -2.97 6.21 11.28
C ARG A 71 -3.81 7.42 10.89
N PRO A 72 -4.94 7.70 11.58
CA PRO A 72 -5.63 8.96 11.39
C PRO A 72 -4.60 10.03 11.68
N ARG A 73 -4.24 10.83 10.66
CA ARG A 73 -3.55 12.08 10.90
C ARG A 73 -4.44 12.79 11.90
N SER A 74 -3.95 12.97 13.11
CA SER A 74 -4.54 13.83 14.11
C SER A 74 -4.81 15.13 13.37
N ARG A 75 -6.07 15.33 13.00
CA ARG A 75 -6.56 16.59 12.47
C ARG A 75 -6.45 17.53 13.66
N LEU A 76 -5.25 18.06 13.91
CA LEU A 76 -5.15 19.27 14.66
C LEU A 76 -6.05 20.25 13.89
N PRO A 77 -7.12 20.78 14.51
CA PRO A 77 -7.91 21.79 13.85
C PRO A 77 -6.93 22.87 13.40
N GLN A 78 -6.85 23.10 12.09
CA GLN A 78 -5.97 24.11 11.49
C GLN A 78 -6.33 25.54 11.96
N ASN A 79 -7.35 25.65 12.81
CA ASN A 79 -7.83 26.83 13.50
C ASN A 79 -7.13 27.03 14.86
N TYR A 80 -5.80 26.99 14.88
CA TYR A 80 -4.98 27.45 16.02
C TYR A 80 -4.59 28.95 15.87
N ASN A 81 -4.91 29.56 14.72
CA ASN A 81 -4.64 30.97 14.43
C ASN A 81 -5.81 31.91 14.80
N GLN A 82 -6.78 31.44 15.59
CA GLN A 82 -7.75 32.33 16.23
C GLN A 82 -7.16 32.81 17.56
N PRO A 83 -6.69 34.07 17.68
CA PRO A 83 -6.37 34.64 18.98
C PRO A 83 -7.63 34.56 19.87
N PRO A 84 -7.48 34.40 21.21
CA PRO A 84 -8.61 34.31 22.11
C PRO A 84 -9.55 35.48 21.86
N LEU A 85 -10.85 35.17 21.69
CA LEU A 85 -11.87 36.20 21.61
C LEU A 85 -11.87 36.93 22.95
N THR A 86 -11.17 38.07 23.02
CA THR A 86 -11.26 38.97 24.15
C THR A 86 -12.69 39.49 24.14
N SER A 87 -13.52 38.89 24.99
CA SER A 87 -14.92 39.21 25.19
C SER A 87 -15.06 40.60 25.81
N ARG A 88 -15.01 41.64 24.97
CA ARG A 88 -15.41 42.99 25.31
C ARG A 88 -16.62 43.40 24.50
#